data_AF-A0A0L8GEF7-F1
#
_entry.id   AF-A0A0L8GEF7-F1
#
_cell.length_a   1.000
_cell.length_b   1.000
_cell.length_c   1.000
_cell.angle_alpha   90.00
_cell.angle_beta   90.00
_cell.angle_gamma   90.00
#
_symmetry.space_group_name_H-M   'P 1'
#
loop_
_entity.id
_entity.type
_entity.pdbx_description
1 polymer ?
#
loop_
_entity_poly.entity_id
_entity_poly.type
_entity_poly.pdbx_seq_one_letter_code
_entity_poly.pdbx_strand_id
1 'polypeptide(L)'
;MVLNSELNAANRINATNSLAKPVTTCSFGIIKRSLTDMQNMDGKICKILTRYRMHRPKSGVDRIYLSRKIGGRGLIQLEQSFKSAIINIETYFNTISAVFLRTALKHEDSKQALVMKLSKKFKMSLGLQVNNKNDQRCPNTDRPTIASHDLEINNQKDQRNSNSDKPITDAKKNIK
;
A
#
# COMPACT_ATOMS: atom_id res chain seq x y z
N MET A 1 -0.06 -11.03 -20.55
CA MET A 1 -0.27 -10.89 -19.09
C MET A 1 1.06 -10.53 -18.44
N VAL A 2 1.12 -9.52 -17.56
CA VAL A 2 2.37 -8.95 -16.98
C VAL A 2 3.29 -10.02 -16.38
N LEU A 3 2.74 -11.10 -15.81
CA LEU A 3 3.50 -12.16 -15.15
C LEU A 3 4.33 -13.04 -16.10
N ASN A 4 3.96 -13.10 -17.39
CA ASN A 4 4.69 -13.81 -18.46
C ASN A 4 5.75 -12.95 -19.15
N SER A 5 5.89 -11.69 -18.78
CA SER A 5 6.95 -10.86 -19.34
C SER A 5 8.33 -11.30 -18.87
N GLU A 6 9.37 -10.94 -19.64
CA GLU A 6 10.77 -11.16 -19.32
C GLU A 6 11.29 -10.23 -18.19
N LEU A 7 10.40 -9.42 -17.61
CA LEU A 7 10.73 -8.55 -16.49
C LEU A 7 11.18 -9.37 -15.27
N ASN A 8 12.14 -8.81 -14.54
CA ASN A 8 12.55 -9.39 -13.26
C ASN A 8 11.36 -9.46 -12.28
N ALA A 9 11.48 -10.29 -11.24
CA ALA A 9 10.38 -10.52 -10.31
C ALA A 9 9.95 -9.26 -9.53
N ALA A 10 10.83 -8.26 -9.36
CA ALA A 10 10.48 -6.99 -8.72
C ALA A 10 9.62 -6.13 -9.65
N ASN A 11 10.08 -5.97 -10.89
CA ASN A 11 9.42 -5.20 -11.92
C ASN A 11 8.05 -5.79 -12.28
N ARG A 12 7.89 -7.12 -12.30
CA ARG A 12 6.58 -7.75 -12.49
C ARG A 12 5.58 -7.41 -11.40
N ILE A 13 6.00 -7.40 -10.13
CA ILE A 13 5.13 -7.00 -9.01
C ILE A 13 4.81 -5.51 -9.08
N ASN A 14 5.81 -4.66 -9.34
CA ASN A 14 5.60 -3.22 -9.48
C ASN A 14 4.63 -2.90 -10.63
N ALA A 15 4.82 -3.50 -11.80
CA ALA A 15 3.92 -3.34 -12.94
C ALA A 15 2.50 -3.85 -12.61
N THR A 16 2.39 -4.97 -11.89
CA THR A 16 1.09 -5.48 -11.43
C THR A 16 0.42 -4.48 -10.48
N ASN A 17 1.14 -3.94 -9.50
CA ASN A 17 0.61 -2.93 -8.58
C ASN A 17 0.18 -1.67 -9.34
N SER A 18 1.00 -1.15 -10.25
CA SER A 18 0.70 0.06 -11.02
C SER A 18 -0.53 -0.08 -11.92
N LEU A 19 -0.75 -1.27 -12.50
CA LEU A 19 -1.88 -1.51 -13.41
C LEU A 19 -3.14 -1.98 -12.70
N ALA A 20 -3.02 -2.91 -11.75
CA ALA A 20 -4.16 -3.52 -11.08
C ALA A 20 -4.76 -2.61 -9.99
N LYS A 21 -3.93 -1.87 -9.25
CA LYS A 21 -4.40 -0.98 -8.17
C LYS A 21 -5.44 0.04 -8.67
N PRO A 22 -5.18 0.90 -9.67
CA PRO A 22 -6.17 1.89 -10.10
C PRO A 22 -7.47 1.24 -10.56
N VAL A 23 -7.39 0.13 -11.32
CA VAL A 23 -8.57 -0.61 -11.79
C VAL A 23 -9.43 -1.09 -10.62
N THR A 24 -8.82 -1.65 -9.58
CA THR A 24 -9.56 -2.07 -8.39
C THR A 24 -10.07 -0.87 -7.60
N THR A 25 -9.26 0.16 -7.39
CA THR A 25 -9.59 1.33 -6.56
C THR A 25 -10.73 2.16 -7.15
N CYS A 26 -10.79 2.35 -8.46
CA CYS A 26 -11.91 3.06 -9.10
C CYS A 26 -13.27 2.40 -8.82
N SER A 27 -13.30 1.09 -8.56
CA SER A 27 -14.55 0.38 -8.26
C SER A 27 -14.97 0.45 -6.79
N PHE A 28 -14.08 0.86 -5.89
CA PHE A 28 -14.35 0.88 -4.44
C PHE A 28 -15.40 1.94 -4.10
N GLY A 29 -16.39 1.56 -3.28
CA GLY A 29 -17.49 2.45 -2.89
C GLY A 29 -18.56 2.66 -3.97
N ILE A 30 -18.24 2.44 -5.25
CA ILE A 30 -19.20 2.50 -6.36
C ILE A 30 -19.96 1.17 -6.47
N ILE A 31 -19.22 0.06 -6.53
CA ILE A 31 -19.79 -1.29 -6.63
C ILE A 31 -19.93 -1.88 -5.23
N LYS A 32 -21.07 -2.53 -4.97
CA LYS A 32 -21.30 -3.30 -3.74
C LYS A 32 -20.32 -4.47 -3.69
N ARG A 33 -19.18 -4.28 -3.01
CA ARG A 33 -18.16 -5.31 -2.74
C ARG A 33 -18.16 -5.64 -1.26
N SER A 34 -18.06 -6.93 -0.92
CA SER A 34 -17.84 -7.37 0.45
C SER A 34 -16.36 -7.54 0.75
N LEU A 35 -16.02 -7.58 2.03
CA LEU A 35 -14.64 -7.88 2.48
C LEU A 35 -14.21 -9.29 2.04
N THR A 36 -15.14 -10.24 2.11
CA THR A 36 -14.94 -11.63 1.67
C THR A 36 -14.61 -11.71 0.18
N ASP A 37 -15.21 -10.85 -0.65
CA ASP A 37 -14.87 -10.77 -2.07
C ASP A 37 -13.42 -10.32 -2.28
N MET A 38 -12.93 -9.37 -1.47
CA MET A 38 -11.53 -8.93 -1.53
C MET A 38 -10.57 -10.07 -1.16
N GLN A 39 -10.89 -10.82 -0.10
CA GLN A 39 -10.11 -11.99 0.33
C GLN A 39 -10.11 -13.11 -0.71
N ASN A 40 -11.26 -13.37 -1.33
CA ASN A 40 -11.38 -14.34 -2.41
C ASN A 40 -10.56 -13.93 -3.64
N MET A 41 -10.54 -12.66 -3.98
CA MET A 41 -9.71 -12.11 -5.07
C MET A 41 -8.23 -12.22 -4.74
N ASP A 42 -7.82 -11.89 -3.51
CA ASP A 42 -6.44 -12.07 -3.03
C ASP A 42 -6.01 -13.55 -3.10
N GLY A 43 -6.89 -14.49 -2.74
CA GLY A 43 -6.64 -15.92 -2.91
C GLY A 43 -6.42 -16.34 -4.36
N LYS A 44 -7.19 -15.77 -5.30
CA LYS A 44 -6.98 -15.99 -6.75
C LYS A 44 -5.64 -15.41 -7.21
N ILE A 45 -5.27 -14.21 -6.75
CA ILE A 45 -3.99 -13.59 -7.07
C ILE A 45 -2.82 -14.46 -6.58
N CYS A 46 -2.90 -15.01 -5.37
CA CYS A 46 -1.90 -15.93 -4.84
C CYS A 46 -1.76 -17.18 -5.70
N LYS A 47 -2.87 -17.81 -6.09
CA LYS A 47 -2.86 -18.99 -7.00
C LYS A 47 -2.23 -18.67 -8.34
N ILE A 48 -2.55 -17.49 -8.91
CA ILE A 48 -1.96 -17.00 -10.16
C ILE A 48 -0.45 -16.82 -9.99
N LEU A 49 0.01 -16.15 -8.94
CA LEU A 49 1.44 -15.96 -8.67
C LEU A 49 2.18 -17.29 -8.50
N THR A 50 1.56 -18.28 -7.86
CA THR A 50 2.12 -19.63 -7.75
C THR A 50 2.21 -20.31 -9.11
N ARG A 51 1.17 -20.21 -9.94
CA ARG A 51 1.16 -20.76 -11.32
C ARG A 51 2.30 -20.20 -12.17
N TYR A 52 2.58 -18.91 -12.05
CA TYR A 52 3.66 -18.23 -12.77
C TYR A 52 5.03 -18.30 -12.07
N ARG A 53 5.20 -19.21 -11.10
CA ARG A 53 6.46 -19.43 -10.35
C ARG A 53 6.99 -18.17 -9.63
N MET A 54 6.12 -17.20 -9.34
CA MET A 54 6.46 -15.96 -8.63
C MET A 54 6.43 -16.14 -7.10
N HIS A 55 5.66 -17.10 -6.62
CA HIS A 55 5.53 -17.47 -5.21
C HIS A 55 5.55 -19.00 -5.05
N ARG A 56 6.14 -19.51 -3.97
CA ARG A 56 6.23 -20.95 -3.74
C ARG A 56 4.90 -21.45 -3.13
N PRO A 57 4.35 -22.61 -3.53
CA PRO A 57 3.06 -23.08 -3.02
C PRO A 57 2.98 -23.24 -1.49
N LYS A 58 4.10 -23.53 -0.84
CA LYS A 58 4.20 -23.73 0.62
C LYS A 58 4.87 -22.56 1.35
N SER A 59 5.09 -21.42 0.71
CA SER A 59 5.55 -20.23 1.44
C SER A 59 4.38 -19.53 2.13
N GLY A 60 4.68 -18.85 3.24
CA GLY A 60 3.68 -18.04 3.94
C GLY A 60 3.09 -16.98 3.01
N VAL A 61 1.76 -16.88 3.03
CA VAL A 61 0.97 -15.96 2.18
C VAL A 61 1.34 -14.51 2.49
N ASP A 62 1.58 -14.20 3.76
CA ASP A 62 1.90 -12.85 4.24
C ASP A 62 3.18 -12.27 3.61
N ARG A 63 4.11 -13.15 3.21
CA ARG A 63 5.35 -12.75 2.54
C ARG A 63 5.09 -12.05 1.21
N ILE A 64 3.96 -12.33 0.55
CA ILE A 64 3.58 -11.69 -0.70
C ILE A 64 3.35 -10.18 -0.49
N TYR A 65 2.68 -9.82 0.60
CA TYR A 65 2.30 -8.45 0.91
C TYR A 65 3.40 -7.64 1.59
N LEU A 66 4.32 -8.34 2.26
CA LEU A 66 5.43 -7.72 2.94
C LEU A 66 6.37 -6.98 1.98
N SER A 67 6.90 -5.83 2.40
CA SER A 67 7.83 -5.03 1.59
C SER A 67 9.09 -5.81 1.24
N ARG A 68 9.67 -5.54 0.06
CA ARG A 68 10.93 -6.17 -0.37
C ARG A 68 12.12 -5.79 0.50
N LYS A 69 12.10 -4.59 1.11
CA LYS A 69 13.16 -4.12 2.01
C LYS A 69 13.35 -5.03 3.23
N ILE A 70 12.30 -5.74 3.63
CA ILE A 70 12.27 -6.67 4.76
C ILE A 70 12.07 -8.14 4.30
N GLY A 71 12.45 -8.47 3.06
CA GLY A 71 12.47 -9.84 2.55
C GLY A 71 11.15 -10.37 1.93
N GLY A 72 10.15 -9.50 1.76
CA GLY A 72 8.87 -9.81 1.13
C GLY A 72 8.84 -9.70 -0.40
N ARG A 73 7.64 -9.61 -0.98
CA ARG A 73 7.43 -9.42 -2.44
C ARG A 73 6.87 -8.06 -2.83
N GLY A 74 6.23 -7.35 -1.89
CA GLY A 74 5.70 -5.99 -2.07
C GLY A 74 4.44 -5.91 -2.92
N LEU A 75 3.63 -6.97 -2.97
CA LEU A 75 2.31 -6.88 -3.60
C LEU A 75 1.37 -6.09 -2.68
N ILE A 76 0.52 -5.25 -3.26
CA ILE A 76 -0.46 -4.51 -2.48
C ILE A 76 -1.62 -5.44 -2.10
N GLN A 77 -1.94 -5.53 -0.80
CA GLN A 77 -3.08 -6.31 -0.32
C GLN A 77 -4.39 -5.60 -0.65
N LEU A 78 -5.33 -6.33 -1.24
CA LEU A 78 -6.59 -5.75 -1.72
C LEU A 78 -7.51 -5.40 -0.56
N GLU A 79 -7.58 -6.27 0.45
CA GLU A 79 -8.35 -6.01 1.67
C GLU A 79 -7.94 -4.69 2.36
N GLN A 80 -6.64 -4.48 2.55
CA GLN A 80 -6.13 -3.25 3.17
C GLN A 80 -6.44 -2.03 2.31
N SER A 81 -6.21 -2.14 0.99
CA SER A 81 -6.51 -1.07 0.04
C SER A 81 -7.99 -0.69 0.04
N PHE A 82 -8.88 -1.66 0.15
CA PHE A 82 -10.32 -1.44 0.24
C PHE A 82 -10.70 -0.69 1.51
N LYS A 83 -10.22 -1.12 2.68
CA LYS A 83 -10.47 -0.45 3.96
C LYS A 83 -9.98 1.00 3.92
N SER A 84 -8.74 1.22 3.47
CA SER A 84 -8.14 2.55 3.35
C SER A 84 -8.91 3.43 2.38
N ALA A 85 -9.33 2.91 1.23
CA ALA A 85 -10.09 3.69 0.25
C ALA A 85 -11.45 4.13 0.79
N ILE A 86 -12.18 3.24 1.47
CA ILE A 86 -13.47 3.59 2.08
C ILE A 86 -13.31 4.67 3.15
N ILE A 87 -12.26 4.57 3.98
CA ILE A 87 -11.92 5.61 4.96
C ILE A 87 -11.59 6.93 4.27
N ASN A 88 -10.79 6.89 3.20
CA ASN A 88 -10.40 8.08 2.46
C ASN A 88 -11.62 8.76 1.79
N ILE A 89 -12.55 7.98 1.24
CA ILE A 89 -13.79 8.50 0.67
C ILE A 89 -14.64 9.18 1.75
N GLU A 90 -14.79 8.57 2.91
CA GLU A 90 -15.51 9.17 4.05
C GLU A 90 -14.84 10.48 4.49
N THR A 91 -13.51 10.49 4.64
CA THR A 91 -12.79 11.72 4.98
C THR A 91 -12.97 12.80 3.93
N TYR A 92 -12.98 12.43 2.64
CA TYR A 92 -13.18 13.35 1.54
C TYR A 92 -14.59 13.96 1.56
N PHE A 93 -15.63 13.16 1.82
CA PHE A 93 -17.00 13.67 1.96
C PHE A 93 -17.16 14.63 3.14
N ASN A 94 -16.41 14.45 4.21
CA ASN A 94 -16.45 15.33 5.37
C ASN A 94 -15.66 16.63 5.16
N THR A 95 -14.59 16.61 4.37
CA THR A 95 -13.75 17.79 4.13
C THR A 95 -14.26 18.67 2.99
N ILE A 96 -15.13 18.14 2.13
CA ILE A 96 -15.51 18.84 0.90
C ILE A 96 -16.49 19.99 1.14
N SER A 97 -16.06 21.20 0.77
CA SER A 97 -16.86 22.42 0.85
C SER A 97 -17.62 22.73 -0.44
N ALA A 98 -17.26 22.11 -1.57
CA ALA A 98 -17.83 22.40 -2.88
C ALA A 98 -19.33 22.12 -2.94
N VAL A 99 -20.12 23.15 -3.29
CA VAL A 99 -21.59 23.12 -3.27
C VAL A 99 -22.16 22.00 -4.14
N PHE A 100 -21.66 21.84 -5.37
CA PHE A 100 -22.15 20.82 -6.31
C PHE A 100 -22.00 19.40 -5.76
N LEU A 101 -20.87 19.10 -5.11
CA LEU A 101 -20.59 17.79 -4.55
C LEU A 101 -21.44 17.53 -3.31
N ARG A 102 -21.68 18.53 -2.46
CA ARG A 102 -22.62 18.41 -1.33
C ARG A 102 -24.05 18.17 -1.80
N THR A 103 -24.48 18.84 -2.87
CA THR A 103 -25.82 18.62 -3.45
C THR A 103 -25.96 17.22 -4.04
N ALA A 104 -24.96 16.74 -4.79
CA ALA A 104 -24.95 15.38 -5.32
C ALA A 104 -24.95 14.33 -4.20
N LEU A 105 -24.22 14.58 -3.11
CA LEU A 105 -24.20 13.70 -1.94
C LEU A 105 -25.58 13.62 -1.27
N LYS A 106 -26.25 14.76 -1.04
CA LYS A 106 -27.62 14.79 -0.51
C LYS A 106 -28.62 14.02 -1.37
N HIS A 107 -28.42 13.98 -2.69
CA HIS A 107 -29.26 13.21 -3.58
C HIS A 107 -28.98 11.70 -3.47
N GLU A 108 -27.74 11.30 -3.17
CA GLU A 108 -27.33 9.90 -3.04
C GLU A 108 -27.19 9.42 -1.57
N ASP A 109 -28.02 9.92 -0.67
CA ASP A 109 -27.98 9.65 0.78
C ASP A 109 -27.88 8.16 1.12
N SER A 110 -28.56 7.29 0.35
CA SER A 110 -28.56 5.84 0.57
C SER A 110 -27.19 5.19 0.35
N LYS A 111 -26.46 5.59 -0.70
CA LYS A 111 -25.11 5.08 -1.01
C LYS A 111 -24.09 5.67 -0.04
N GLN A 112 -24.22 6.97 0.26
CA GLN A 112 -23.38 7.64 1.26
C GLN A 112 -23.50 6.94 2.61
N ALA A 113 -24.72 6.67 3.08
CA ALA A 113 -24.95 5.98 4.35
C ALA A 113 -24.26 4.61 4.43
N LEU A 114 -24.19 3.85 3.32
CA LEU A 114 -23.47 2.58 3.28
C LEU A 114 -21.96 2.78 3.44
N VAL A 115 -21.36 3.71 2.71
CA VAL A 115 -19.93 4.03 2.80
C VAL A 115 -19.57 4.49 4.21
N MET A 116 -20.38 5.37 4.82
CA MET A 116 -20.17 5.85 6.19
C MET A 116 -20.25 4.70 7.21
N LYS A 117 -21.23 3.80 7.08
CA LYS A 117 -21.38 2.61 7.95
C LYS A 117 -20.17 1.68 7.84
N LEU A 118 -19.72 1.40 6.60
CA LEU A 118 -18.53 0.56 6.38
C LEU A 118 -17.28 1.23 6.94
N SER A 119 -17.08 2.52 6.70
CA SER A 119 -15.91 3.24 7.19
C SER A 119 -15.84 3.24 8.72
N LYS A 120 -16.97 3.48 9.40
CA LYS A 120 -17.04 3.39 10.86
C LYS A 120 -16.62 2.00 11.36
N LYS A 121 -17.12 0.94 10.73
CA LYS A 121 -16.72 -0.44 11.05
C LYS A 121 -15.23 -0.68 10.85
N PHE A 122 -14.65 -0.16 9.77
CA PHE A 122 -13.22 -0.30 9.47
C PHE A 122 -12.33 0.53 10.40
N LYS A 123 -12.70 1.77 10.73
CA LYS A 123 -12.01 2.60 11.73
C LYS A 123 -11.96 1.92 13.08
N MET A 124 -13.10 1.36 13.53
CA MET A 124 -13.17 0.57 14.77
C MET A 124 -12.24 -0.64 14.72
N SER A 125 -12.25 -1.39 13.62
CA SER A 125 -11.36 -2.56 13.43
C SER A 125 -9.86 -2.20 13.40
N LEU A 126 -9.51 -0.96 13.08
CA LEU A 126 -8.13 -0.48 13.01
C LEU A 126 -7.70 0.28 14.28
N GLY A 127 -8.58 0.44 15.27
CA GLY A 127 -8.30 1.20 16.49
C GLY A 127 -8.16 2.71 16.26
N LEU A 128 -8.64 3.24 15.13
CA LEU A 128 -8.65 4.68 14.86
C LEU A 128 -9.78 5.30 15.68
N GLN A 129 -9.44 5.99 16.77
CA GLN A 129 -10.39 6.74 17.61
C GLN A 129 -11.20 7.71 16.74
N VAL A 130 -12.53 7.60 16.78
CA VAL A 130 -13.44 8.62 16.22
C VAL A 130 -13.50 9.74 17.24
N ASN A 131 -12.59 10.70 17.13
CA ASN A 131 -12.67 11.90 17.94
C ASN A 131 -13.90 12.69 17.47
N ASN A 132 -15.00 12.56 18.21
CA ASN A 132 -16.11 13.50 18.14
C ASN A 132 -15.62 14.83 18.72
N LYS A 133 -14.96 15.64 17.90
CA LYS A 133 -14.76 17.06 18.19
C LYS A 133 -15.44 17.86 17.10
N ASN A 134 -16.54 18.47 17.51
CA ASN A 134 -17.12 19.63 16.86
C ASN A 134 -16.02 20.71 16.80
N ASP A 135 -15.30 20.83 15.69
CA ASP A 135 -14.47 22.00 15.45
C ASP A 135 -14.90 22.65 14.12
N GLN A 136 -15.82 23.58 14.31
CA GLN A 136 -16.20 24.59 13.35
C GLN A 136 -14.99 25.48 13.01
N ARG A 137 -14.33 25.26 11.86
CA ARG A 137 -13.95 26.33 10.90
C ARG A 137 -13.21 25.78 9.69
N CYS A 138 -13.70 26.13 8.50
CA CYS A 138 -12.87 26.23 7.30
C CYS A 138 -11.96 27.46 7.46
N PRO A 139 -10.63 27.35 7.24
CA PRO A 139 -9.82 28.51 6.91
C PRO A 139 -9.97 28.81 5.42
N ASN A 140 -10.00 30.11 5.14
CA ASN A 140 -10.27 30.72 3.85
C ASN A 140 -9.27 30.31 2.77
N THR A 141 -9.69 30.45 1.52
CA THR A 141 -8.85 30.43 0.33
C THR A 141 -7.68 31.38 0.48
N ASP A 142 -6.48 30.82 0.63
CA ASP A 142 -5.23 31.43 0.20
C ASP A 142 -4.32 30.30 -0.30
N ARG A 143 -3.95 30.38 -1.57
CA ARG A 143 -2.96 29.49 -2.20
C ARG A 143 -1.57 29.95 -1.77
N PRO A 144 -0.70 29.08 -1.23
CA PRO A 144 0.73 29.27 -1.31
C PRO A 144 1.34 28.27 -2.29
N THR A 145 1.91 28.82 -3.36
CA THR A 145 3.05 28.20 -4.05
C THR A 145 4.21 28.13 -3.05
N ILE A 146 4.96 27.01 -3.00
CA ILE A 146 6.44 26.92 -2.96
C ILE A 146 6.91 25.56 -2.41
N ALA A 147 7.85 24.99 -3.18
CA ALA A 147 8.95 24.07 -2.85
C ALA A 147 8.68 22.64 -2.36
N SER A 148 9.28 21.73 -3.13
CA SER A 148 9.82 20.43 -2.73
C SER A 148 10.42 20.46 -1.32
N HIS A 149 9.92 19.60 -0.45
CA HIS A 149 10.62 19.20 0.76
C HIS A 149 10.89 17.71 0.65
N ASP A 150 12.08 17.39 0.15
CA ASP A 150 12.67 16.07 0.19
C ASP A 150 12.74 15.60 1.65
N LEU A 151 12.37 14.35 1.90
CA LEU A 151 12.64 13.70 3.17
C LEU A 151 14.11 13.28 3.16
N GLU A 152 14.97 14.15 3.71
CA GLU A 152 16.34 13.81 4.09
C GLU A 152 16.33 12.62 5.05
N ILE A 153 16.69 11.45 4.52
CA ILE A 153 17.11 10.31 5.33
C ILE A 153 18.54 10.62 5.77
N ASN A 154 18.68 10.94 7.05
CA ASN A 154 19.95 11.14 7.73
C ASN A 154 20.92 9.98 7.43
N ASN A 155 21.98 10.29 6.68
CA ASN A 155 23.18 9.48 6.53
C ASN A 155 24.20 9.96 7.57
N GLN A 156 24.38 9.21 8.65
CA GLN A 156 25.63 9.28 9.41
C GLN A 156 26.59 8.25 8.83
N LYS A 157 27.57 8.75 8.07
CA LYS A 157 28.83 8.06 7.79
C LYS A 157 29.89 8.56 8.78
N ASP A 158 30.90 7.70 8.93
CA ASP A 158 32.18 7.86 9.64
C ASP A 158 32.14 7.27 11.06
N GLN A 159 32.92 6.26 11.43
CA GLN A 159 34.33 6.04 11.08
C GLN A 159 34.65 4.55 10.87
N ARG A 160 35.53 4.31 9.90
CA ARG A 160 36.23 3.04 9.67
C ARG A 160 37.28 2.88 10.77
N ASN A 161 37.17 1.86 11.61
CA ASN A 161 38.32 1.36 12.35
C ASN A 161 39.02 0.31 11.48
N SER A 162 40.17 0.71 10.94
CA SER A 162 41.24 -0.17 10.52
C SER A 162 41.73 -0.98 11.73
N ASN A 163 41.64 -2.31 11.67
CA ASN A 163 42.62 -3.27 12.19
C ASN A 163 41.99 -4.64 12.39
N SER A 164 41.99 -5.46 11.34
CA SER A 164 42.28 -6.90 11.41
C SER A 164 42.01 -7.49 10.03
N ASP A 165 43.05 -7.71 9.23
CA ASP A 165 43.12 -8.77 8.22
C ASP A 165 44.58 -8.86 7.77
N LYS A 166 45.32 -9.79 8.39
CA LYS A 166 46.65 -10.20 7.93
C LYS A 166 46.47 -11.08 6.69
N PRO A 167 47.27 -10.91 5.63
CA PRO A 167 47.17 -11.73 4.44
C PRO A 167 47.74 -13.14 4.68
N ILE A 168 46.99 -14.16 4.28
CA ILE A 168 47.46 -15.53 4.12
C ILE A 168 48.20 -15.58 2.77
N THR A 169 49.52 -15.69 2.80
CA THR A 169 50.34 -15.99 1.62
C THR A 169 50.74 -17.46 1.63
N ASP A 170 50.39 -18.15 0.55
CA ASP A 170 50.73 -19.54 0.25
C ASP A 170 52.25 -19.74 0.15
N ALA A 171 52.78 -20.75 0.85
CA ALA A 171 54.11 -21.29 0.63
C ALA A 171 54.00 -22.79 0.35
N LYS A 172 54.26 -23.20 -0.90
CA LYS A 172 54.63 -24.57 -1.27
C LYS A 172 56.02 -24.54 -1.90
N LYS A 173 56.76 -25.66 -1.73
CA LYS A 173 58.18 -25.98 -2.10
C LYS A 173 59.22 -25.54 -1.04
N ASN A 174 60.17 -26.36 -0.59
CA ASN A 174 60.65 -27.69 -1.02
C ASN A 174 61.67 -28.27 0.02
N ILE A 175 61.99 -29.57 -0.11
CA ILE A 175 63.20 -30.30 0.37
C ILE A 175 63.12 -31.00 1.74
N LYS A 176 62.92 -32.33 1.70
CA LYS A 176 64.04 -33.28 1.85
C LYS A 176 63.79 -34.51 0.99
#